data_AF-A0A7V3Y0J5-F1
#
_entry.id   AF-A0A7V3Y0J5-F1
#
_cell.length_a   1.000
_cell.length_b   1.000
_cell.length_c   1.000
_cell.angle_alpha   90.00
_cell.angle_beta   90.00
_cell.angle_gamma   90.00
#
_symmetry.space_group_name_H-M   'P 1'
#
loop_
_entity.id
_entity.type
_entity.pdbx_description
1 polymer ?
#
loop_
_entity_poly.entity_id
_entity_poly.type
_entity_poly.pdbx_seq_one_letter_code
_entity_poly.pdbx_strand_id
1 'polypeptide(L)'
;MKIGFFGTPEIASFCLEYLIKHFTIAFVITSPDKPKGRGKHLLPPPVKEKALEYGIPCFQPHTLKDEQLVEQLSQFNCDIFVVVAYGKLIPRSIFSIPPLQTINLHPSLLPKYRGAAPVEWALYNGEYHTGVTVQLINEELDAGDIVLQSPVTIAPNETAQDVYEKILPLGASMLIQAIKGLHDGTIKPMPQDHTQATYCGKITGDTARIAWNKPSLHIHNMVRAFNPKPVAWTTFRGKIIKI
;
A
#
# COMPACT_ATOMS: atom_id res chain seq x y z
N MET A 1 19.21 -5.88 -11.84
CA MET A 1 18.56 -4.57 -11.67
C MET A 1 18.66 -4.13 -10.22
N LYS A 2 18.96 -2.85 -10.00
CA LYS A 2 19.00 -2.18 -8.70
C LYS A 2 17.68 -1.46 -8.43
N ILE A 3 17.10 -1.68 -7.26
CA ILE A 3 15.80 -1.12 -6.87
C ILE A 3 15.96 -0.23 -5.63
N GLY A 4 15.35 0.95 -5.66
CA GLY A 4 15.05 1.73 -4.46
C GLY A 4 13.65 1.40 -3.96
N PHE A 5 13.50 1.01 -2.70
CA PHE A 5 12.21 0.56 -2.17
C PHE A 5 11.63 1.55 -1.15
N PHE A 6 10.34 1.87 -1.26
CA PHE A 6 9.63 2.77 -0.36
C PHE A 6 8.45 2.02 0.27
N GLY A 7 8.42 1.91 1.59
CA GLY A 7 7.32 1.24 2.27
C GLY A 7 7.40 1.32 3.78
N THR A 8 6.34 0.96 4.48
CA THR A 8 6.30 1.04 5.94
C THR A 8 5.69 -0.17 6.63
N PRO A 9 4.42 -0.54 6.36
CA PRO A 9 3.73 -1.58 7.11
C PRO A 9 4.11 -3.00 6.65
N GLU A 10 3.48 -3.99 7.27
CA GLU A 10 3.70 -5.42 7.08
C GLU A 10 3.53 -5.85 5.61
N ILE A 11 2.53 -5.32 4.89
CA ILE A 11 2.34 -5.55 3.44
C ILE A 11 3.58 -5.14 2.63
N ALA A 12 4.18 -4.01 2.95
CA ALA A 12 5.37 -3.53 2.26
C ALA A 12 6.60 -4.38 2.61
N SER A 13 6.71 -4.81 3.87
CA SER A 13 7.77 -5.73 4.29
C SER A 13 7.68 -7.08 3.57
N PHE A 14 6.47 -7.61 3.39
CA PHE A 14 6.24 -8.83 2.63
C PHE A 14 6.69 -8.68 1.17
N CYS A 15 6.29 -7.59 0.49
CA CYS A 15 6.72 -7.32 -0.87
C CYS A 15 8.24 -7.13 -0.98
N LEU A 16 8.87 -6.44 -0.03
CA LEU A 16 10.32 -6.26 0.02
C LEU A 16 11.05 -7.61 0.05
N GLU A 17 10.61 -8.54 0.92
CA GLU A 17 11.22 -9.86 1.02
C GLU A 17 11.14 -10.66 -0.29
N TYR A 18 10.02 -10.55 -1.01
CA TYR A 18 9.90 -11.14 -2.34
C TYR A 18 10.88 -10.51 -3.33
N LEU A 19 10.99 -9.19 -3.36
CA LEU A 19 11.88 -8.49 -4.30
C LEU A 19 13.37 -8.80 -4.04
N ILE A 20 13.79 -8.96 -2.79
CA ILE A 20 15.17 -9.32 -2.42
C ILE A 20 15.61 -10.64 -3.06
N LYS A 21 14.68 -11.59 -3.26
CA LYS A 21 14.96 -12.89 -3.88
C LYS A 21 15.23 -12.80 -5.39
N HIS A 22 14.90 -11.67 -6.03
CA HIS A 22 14.96 -11.51 -7.49
C HIS A 22 15.83 -10.33 -7.95
N PHE A 23 16.04 -9.32 -7.11
CA PHE A 23 16.70 -8.08 -7.47
C PHE A 23 17.62 -7.58 -6.35
N THR A 24 18.54 -6.67 -6.71
CA THR A 24 19.37 -5.99 -5.73
C THR A 24 18.61 -4.79 -5.17
N ILE A 25 18.29 -4.81 -3.88
CA ILE A 25 17.72 -3.64 -3.21
C ILE A 25 18.86 -2.72 -2.77
N ALA A 26 18.98 -1.56 -3.41
CA ALA A 26 20.06 -0.62 -3.17
C ALA A 26 19.85 0.17 -1.87
N PHE A 27 18.59 0.53 -1.58
CA PHE A 27 18.18 1.18 -0.35
C PHE A 27 16.69 0.96 -0.06
N VAL A 28 16.31 1.24 1.18
CA VAL A 28 14.93 1.29 1.66
C VAL A 28 14.64 2.66 2.25
N ILE A 29 13.48 3.23 1.94
CA ILE A 29 12.91 4.41 2.61
C ILE A 29 11.65 3.99 3.35
N THR A 30 11.58 4.30 4.64
CA THR A 30 10.43 4.00 5.50
C THR A 30 10.08 5.18 6.41
N SER A 31 8.91 5.12 7.04
CA SER A 31 8.53 6.11 8.04
C SER A 31 9.45 6.05 9.26
N PRO A 32 9.65 7.15 10.01
CA PRO A 32 10.37 7.11 11.28
C PRO A 32 9.77 6.12 12.28
N ASP A 33 10.60 5.65 13.21
CA ASP A 33 10.17 4.79 14.32
C ASP A 33 9.06 5.50 15.10
N LYS A 34 8.03 4.75 15.49
CA LYS A 34 6.88 5.29 16.24
C LYS A 34 6.74 4.57 17.58
N PRO A 35 6.32 5.30 18.63
CA PRO A 35 5.98 4.65 19.89
C PRO A 35 4.79 3.72 19.66
N LYS A 36 4.91 2.45 20.07
CA LYS A 36 3.87 1.43 19.93
C LYS A 36 3.64 0.74 21.28
N GLY A 37 2.38 0.43 21.60
CA GLY A 37 1.98 -0.19 22.86
C GLY A 37 1.92 0.77 24.06
N ARG A 38 1.50 0.25 25.23
CA ARG A 38 1.28 1.04 26.46
C ARG A 38 2.57 1.59 27.08
N GLY A 39 3.72 0.98 26.81
CA GLY A 39 5.05 1.39 27.31
C GLY A 39 5.77 2.44 26.45
N LYS A 40 5.21 2.84 25.29
CA LYS A 40 5.79 3.83 24.34
C LYS A 40 7.24 3.55 23.88
N HIS A 41 7.71 2.30 23.92
CA HIS A 41 8.98 1.96 23.28
C HIS A 41 8.91 2.26 21.79
N LEU A 42 9.96 2.89 21.27
CA LEU A 42 10.11 3.13 19.84
C LEU A 42 10.32 1.78 19.17
N LEU A 43 9.34 1.34 18.40
CA LEU A 43 9.47 0.14 17.59
C LEU A 43 9.76 0.55 16.14
N PRO A 44 10.75 -0.08 15.49
CA PRO A 44 11.00 0.13 14.08
C PRO A 44 9.79 -0.33 13.25
N PRO A 45 9.53 0.29 12.09
CA PRO A 45 8.54 -0.24 11.16
C PRO A 45 8.95 -1.62 10.62
N PRO A 46 7.99 -2.47 10.24
CA PRO A 46 8.27 -3.80 9.65
C PRO A 46 9.30 -3.76 8.51
N VAL A 47 9.18 -2.78 7.61
CA VAL A 47 10.14 -2.59 6.50
C VAL A 47 11.56 -2.28 6.98
N LYS A 48 11.72 -1.54 8.09
CA LYS A 48 13.05 -1.26 8.67
C LYS A 48 13.65 -2.52 9.27
N GLU A 49 12.85 -3.31 10.01
CA GLU A 49 13.31 -4.58 10.58
C GLU A 49 13.85 -5.50 9.48
N LYS A 50 13.09 -5.63 8.39
CA LYS A 50 13.49 -6.42 7.23
C LYS A 50 14.73 -5.87 6.52
N ALA A 51 14.85 -4.56 6.36
CA ALA A 51 16.04 -3.95 5.76
C ALA A 51 17.31 -4.26 6.60
N LEU A 52 17.21 -4.15 7.93
CA LEU A 52 18.33 -4.44 8.84
C LEU A 52 18.74 -5.91 8.81
N GLU A 53 17.76 -6.83 8.79
CA GLU A 53 18.00 -8.28 8.70
C GLU A 53 18.85 -8.65 7.47
N TYR A 54 18.62 -7.97 6.33
CA TYR A 54 19.33 -8.22 5.08
C TYR A 54 20.52 -7.28 4.83
N GLY A 55 20.87 -6.42 5.79
CA GLY A 55 21.98 -5.47 5.65
C GLY A 55 21.77 -4.38 4.60
N ILE A 56 20.52 -4.02 4.31
CA ILE A 56 20.15 -3.02 3.29
C ILE A 56 20.16 -1.61 3.92
N PRO A 57 20.78 -0.60 3.29
CA PRO A 57 20.71 0.78 3.74
C PRO A 57 19.26 1.26 3.92
N CYS A 58 18.93 1.78 5.11
CA CYS A 58 17.57 2.19 5.46
C CYS A 58 17.55 3.67 5.87
N PHE A 59 16.74 4.46 5.17
CA PHE A 59 16.55 5.89 5.41
C PHE A 59 15.16 6.17 5.99
N GLN A 60 15.10 7.06 6.99
CA GLN A 60 13.86 7.48 7.63
C GLN A 60 13.71 9.00 7.63
N PRO A 61 13.70 9.64 6.45
CA PRO A 61 13.67 11.09 6.37
C PRO A 61 12.37 11.64 6.95
N HIS A 62 12.49 12.74 7.71
CA HIS A 62 11.33 13.48 8.18
C HIS A 62 10.53 14.04 6.99
N THR A 63 11.24 14.56 5.98
CA THR A 63 10.70 15.14 4.74
C THR A 63 11.40 14.55 3.51
N LEU A 64 10.64 14.34 2.43
CA LEU A 64 11.17 13.91 1.14
C LEU A 64 11.60 15.08 0.24
N LYS A 65 11.47 16.32 0.72
CA LYS A 65 11.84 17.54 -0.03
C LYS A 65 13.28 18.00 0.21
N ASP A 66 14.07 17.21 0.93
CA ASP A 66 15.47 17.51 1.22
C ASP A 66 16.34 17.27 -0.01
N GLU A 67 17.04 18.29 -0.48
CA GLU A 67 17.92 18.22 -1.65
C GLU A 67 19.10 17.27 -1.42
N GLN A 68 19.62 17.18 -0.20
CA GLN A 68 20.70 16.25 0.14
C GLN A 68 20.24 14.80 0.01
N LEU A 69 18.99 14.53 0.39
CA LEU A 69 18.38 13.22 0.19
C LEU A 69 18.27 12.91 -1.31
N VAL A 70 17.79 13.84 -2.13
CA VAL A 70 17.67 13.64 -3.59
C VAL A 70 19.02 13.30 -4.23
N GLU A 71 20.07 14.03 -3.87
CA GLU A 71 21.43 13.78 -4.34
C GLU A 71 21.92 12.39 -3.91
N GLN A 72 21.77 12.06 -2.63
CA GLN A 72 22.14 10.76 -2.09
C GLN A 72 21.41 9.61 -2.80
N LEU A 73 20.10 9.72 -3.02
CA LEU A 73 19.31 8.69 -3.71
C LEU A 73 19.73 8.52 -5.17
N SER A 74 20.14 9.61 -5.83
CA SER A 74 20.61 9.58 -7.22
C SER A 74 21.93 8.81 -7.35
N GLN A 75 22.82 8.88 -6.36
CA GLN A 75 24.11 8.18 -6.35
C GLN A 75 23.97 6.65 -6.28
N PHE A 76 22.85 6.12 -5.82
CA PHE A 76 22.61 4.67 -5.82
C PHE A 76 22.46 4.09 -7.23
N ASN A 77 22.18 4.92 -8.24
CA ASN A 77 21.99 4.51 -9.64
C ASN A 77 20.99 3.35 -9.77
N CYS A 78 19.81 3.51 -9.14
CA CYS A 78 18.74 2.52 -9.26
C CYS A 78 18.12 2.56 -10.65
N ASP A 79 17.74 1.40 -11.16
CA ASP A 79 17.03 1.28 -12.44
C ASP A 79 15.56 1.70 -12.30
N ILE A 80 14.94 1.37 -11.16
CA ILE A 80 13.52 1.58 -10.86
C ILE A 80 13.33 1.85 -9.37
N PHE A 81 12.31 2.63 -9.00
CA PHE A 81 11.82 2.70 -7.63
C PHE A 81 10.48 1.96 -7.49
N VAL A 82 10.31 1.30 -6.35
CA VAL A 82 9.11 0.54 -6.01
C VAL A 82 8.52 1.07 -4.72
N VAL A 83 7.23 1.38 -4.76
CA VAL A 83 6.48 1.93 -3.64
C VAL A 83 5.39 0.95 -3.24
N VAL A 84 5.32 0.63 -1.95
CA VAL A 84 4.25 -0.19 -1.38
C VAL A 84 3.86 0.42 -0.04
N ALA A 85 2.64 0.94 0.07
CA ALA A 85 2.07 1.44 1.32
C ALA A 85 3.01 2.37 2.14
N TYR A 86 3.72 3.28 1.47
CA TYR A 86 4.65 4.22 2.13
C TYR A 86 3.92 5.30 2.95
N GLY A 87 2.72 5.69 2.52
CA GLY A 87 1.82 6.57 3.28
C GLY A 87 2.15 8.07 3.25
N LYS A 88 3.15 8.49 2.46
CA LYS A 88 3.44 9.90 2.16
C LYS A 88 3.52 10.09 0.64
N LEU A 89 3.19 11.30 0.18
CA LEU A 89 3.44 11.70 -1.20
C LEU A 89 4.95 11.76 -1.46
N ILE A 90 5.38 11.19 -2.58
CA ILE A 90 6.76 11.26 -3.06
C ILE A 90 6.81 12.42 -4.06
N PRO A 91 7.70 13.42 -3.86
CA PRO A 91 7.80 14.54 -4.79
C PRO A 91 8.42 14.10 -6.11
N ARG A 92 8.14 14.86 -7.19
CA ARG A 92 8.70 14.62 -8.53
C ARG A 92 10.22 14.51 -8.52
N SER A 93 10.89 15.35 -7.73
CA SER A 93 12.35 15.33 -7.55
C SER A 93 12.90 13.96 -7.10
N ILE A 94 12.07 13.09 -6.51
CA ILE A 94 12.46 11.73 -6.14
C ILE A 94 11.88 10.71 -7.12
N PHE A 95 10.58 10.74 -7.41
CA PHE A 95 9.99 9.65 -8.20
C PHE A 95 10.46 9.65 -9.67
N SER A 96 11.04 10.75 -10.16
CA SER A 96 11.62 10.82 -11.51
C SER A 96 13.11 10.50 -11.57
N ILE A 97 13.77 10.15 -10.46
CA ILE A 97 15.19 9.78 -10.42
C ILE A 97 15.48 8.54 -11.30
N PRO A 98 14.80 7.39 -11.11
CA PRO A 98 15.14 6.17 -11.84
C PRO A 98 14.71 6.25 -13.32
N PRO A 99 15.52 5.72 -14.26
CA PRO A 99 15.20 5.76 -15.69
C PRO A 99 13.98 4.92 -16.07
N LEU A 100 13.69 3.81 -15.36
CA LEU A 100 12.47 3.01 -15.55
C LEU A 100 11.30 3.51 -14.69
N GLN A 101 11.36 4.75 -14.25
CA GLN A 101 10.32 5.43 -13.46
C GLN A 101 10.08 4.80 -12.07
N THR A 102 9.03 5.25 -11.40
CA THR A 102 8.63 4.76 -10.08
C THR A 102 7.26 4.10 -10.19
N ILE A 103 7.14 2.87 -9.68
CA ILE A 103 5.87 2.13 -9.62
C ILE A 103 5.32 2.05 -8.20
N ASN A 104 3.99 2.03 -8.08
CA ASN A 104 3.27 1.79 -6.82
C ASN A 104 2.42 0.52 -6.92
N LEU A 105 2.44 -0.29 -5.87
CA LEU A 105 1.48 -1.38 -5.66
C LEU A 105 0.26 -0.86 -4.89
N HIS A 106 -0.90 -0.84 -5.55
CA HIS A 106 -2.15 -0.37 -4.96
C HIS A 106 -3.18 -1.51 -4.85
N PRO A 107 -3.73 -1.80 -3.65
CA PRO A 107 -4.63 -2.93 -3.44
C PRO A 107 -6.10 -2.62 -3.80
N SER A 108 -6.32 -2.18 -5.04
CA SER A 108 -7.63 -2.12 -5.68
C SER A 108 -7.52 -2.24 -7.20
N LEU A 109 -8.68 -2.30 -7.87
CA LEU A 109 -8.81 -2.11 -9.31
C LEU A 109 -8.96 -0.61 -9.61
N LEU A 110 -7.82 0.08 -9.80
CA LEU A 110 -7.81 1.47 -10.25
C LEU A 110 -8.56 1.62 -11.58
N PRO A 111 -9.28 2.73 -11.80
CA PRO A 111 -9.24 3.99 -11.04
C PRO A 111 -10.12 4.03 -9.78
N LYS A 112 -10.84 2.96 -9.43
CA LYS A 112 -11.63 2.93 -8.20
C LYS A 112 -10.74 2.85 -6.95
N TYR A 113 -11.21 3.44 -5.86
CA TYR A 113 -10.58 3.38 -4.53
C TYR A 113 -9.14 3.92 -4.47
N ARG A 114 -8.86 5.05 -5.13
CA ARG A 114 -7.63 5.83 -4.90
C ARG A 114 -7.52 6.23 -3.43
N GLY A 115 -6.35 6.12 -2.81
CA GLY A 115 -6.11 6.56 -1.43
C GLY A 115 -5.82 5.45 -0.43
N ALA A 116 -6.27 5.63 0.81
CA ALA A 116 -5.54 5.11 1.96
C ALA A 116 -5.93 3.69 2.45
N ALA A 117 -7.17 3.24 2.21
CA ALA A 117 -7.68 1.98 2.75
C ALA A 117 -8.61 1.26 1.74
N PRO A 118 -8.14 1.00 0.52
CA PRO A 118 -8.99 0.54 -0.58
C PRO A 118 -9.68 -0.80 -0.33
N VAL A 119 -9.01 -1.76 0.30
CA VAL A 119 -9.56 -3.11 0.56
C VAL A 119 -10.74 -3.01 1.51
N GLU A 120 -10.56 -2.29 2.60
CA GLU A 120 -11.58 -2.10 3.61
C GLU A 120 -12.77 -1.32 3.05
N TRP A 121 -12.53 -0.27 2.24
CA TRP A 121 -13.62 0.47 1.60
C TRP A 121 -14.36 -0.33 0.51
N ALA A 122 -13.68 -1.21 -0.21
CA ALA A 122 -14.33 -2.15 -1.14
C ALA A 122 -15.29 -3.08 -0.39
N LEU A 123 -14.82 -3.68 0.71
CA LEU A 123 -15.65 -4.54 1.57
C LEU A 123 -16.82 -3.78 2.19
N TYR A 124 -16.56 -2.58 2.72
CA TYR A 124 -17.56 -1.71 3.36
C TYR A 124 -18.69 -1.34 2.38
N ASN A 125 -18.34 -1.05 1.13
CA ASN A 125 -19.30 -0.72 0.07
C ASN A 125 -20.02 -1.97 -0.50
N GLY A 126 -19.66 -3.18 -0.05
CA GLY A 126 -20.29 -4.41 -0.49
C GLY A 126 -19.84 -4.88 -1.88
N GLU A 127 -18.62 -4.51 -2.29
CA GLU A 127 -18.05 -4.99 -3.54
C GLU A 127 -17.87 -6.52 -3.50
N TYR A 128 -18.14 -7.17 -4.63
CA TYR A 128 -17.87 -8.59 -4.86
C TYR A 128 -16.51 -8.82 -5.53
N HIS A 129 -15.87 -7.75 -5.99
CA HIS A 129 -14.56 -7.80 -6.64
C HIS A 129 -13.70 -6.63 -6.16
N THR A 130 -12.45 -6.93 -5.86
CA THR A 130 -11.37 -5.96 -5.73
C THR A 130 -10.21 -6.43 -6.62
N GLY A 131 -8.99 -6.01 -6.33
CA GLY A 131 -7.83 -6.52 -7.01
C GLY A 131 -6.56 -5.82 -6.58
N VAL A 132 -5.56 -5.95 -7.42
CA VAL A 132 -4.28 -5.28 -7.26
C VAL A 132 -3.94 -4.58 -8.55
N THR A 133 -3.45 -3.36 -8.44
CA THR A 133 -2.92 -2.59 -9.55
C THR A 133 -1.47 -2.23 -9.27
N VAL A 134 -0.58 -2.51 -10.22
CA VAL A 134 0.72 -1.85 -10.32
C VAL A 134 0.54 -0.68 -11.27
N GLN A 135 0.82 0.53 -10.81
CA GLN A 135 0.73 1.76 -11.59
C GLN A 135 2.06 2.50 -11.55
N LEU A 136 2.29 3.38 -12.51
CA LEU A 136 3.27 4.44 -12.38
C LEU A 136 2.82 5.43 -11.29
N ILE A 137 3.77 6.11 -10.65
CA ILE A 137 3.47 7.29 -9.82
C ILE A 137 3.54 8.55 -10.67
N ASN A 138 2.60 9.48 -10.43
CA ASN A 138 2.66 10.86 -10.87
C ASN A 138 2.40 11.81 -9.68
N GLU A 139 2.18 13.09 -9.95
CA GLU A 139 1.90 14.10 -8.93
C GLU A 139 0.56 13.92 -8.23
N GLU A 140 -0.37 13.18 -8.84
CA GLU A 140 -1.70 12.92 -8.34
C GLU A 140 -1.76 11.61 -7.55
N LEU A 141 -2.61 11.58 -6.52
CA LEU A 141 -2.75 10.40 -5.65
C LEU A 141 -3.36 9.24 -6.42
N ASP A 142 -2.58 8.17 -6.61
CA ASP A 142 -2.98 6.91 -7.24
C ASP A 142 -3.63 7.06 -8.62
N ALA A 143 -3.16 8.04 -9.41
CA ALA A 143 -3.73 8.39 -10.70
C ALA A 143 -2.77 8.18 -11.88
N GLY A 144 -1.65 7.48 -11.66
CA GLY A 144 -0.69 7.21 -12.73
C GLY A 144 -1.11 6.04 -13.61
N ASP A 145 -0.47 5.90 -14.77
CA ASP A 145 -0.83 4.89 -15.75
C ASP A 145 -0.68 3.47 -15.17
N ILE A 146 -1.64 2.61 -15.51
CA ILE A 146 -1.70 1.21 -15.08
C ILE A 146 -0.64 0.42 -15.85
N VAL A 147 0.27 -0.23 -15.12
CA VAL A 147 1.27 -1.15 -15.66
C VAL A 147 0.70 -2.57 -15.73
N LEU A 148 0.13 -3.04 -14.62
CA LEU A 148 -0.54 -4.34 -14.52
C LEU A 148 -1.72 -4.24 -13.58
N GLN A 149 -2.78 -5.01 -13.84
CA GLN A 149 -3.94 -5.07 -12.96
C GLN A 149 -4.48 -6.49 -12.94
N SER A 150 -4.90 -6.96 -11.76
CA SER A 150 -5.47 -8.29 -11.59
C SER A 150 -6.64 -8.28 -10.60
N PRO A 151 -7.82 -8.80 -10.98
CA PRO A 151 -8.99 -8.86 -10.12
C PRO A 151 -8.91 -10.00 -9.11
N VAL A 152 -9.58 -9.81 -7.97
CA VAL A 152 -9.78 -10.81 -6.92
C VAL A 152 -11.25 -10.77 -6.50
N THR A 153 -11.91 -11.92 -6.58
CA THR A 153 -13.28 -12.07 -6.06
C THR A 153 -13.29 -12.04 -4.54
N ILE A 154 -14.30 -11.39 -3.98
CA ILE A 154 -14.58 -11.31 -2.56
C ILE A 154 -15.79 -12.20 -2.25
N ALA A 155 -15.59 -13.23 -1.44
CA ALA A 155 -16.69 -14.06 -0.95
C ALA A 155 -17.51 -13.32 0.13
N PRO A 156 -18.80 -13.68 0.32
CA PRO A 156 -19.72 -12.92 1.18
C PRO A 156 -19.26 -12.75 2.63
N ASN A 157 -18.48 -13.69 3.16
CA ASN A 157 -18.04 -13.70 4.56
C ASN A 157 -16.55 -13.39 4.73
N GLU A 158 -15.83 -13.09 3.65
CA GLU A 158 -14.43 -12.72 3.75
C GLU A 158 -14.29 -11.34 4.40
N THR A 159 -13.30 -11.28 5.29
CA THR A 159 -12.84 -10.08 5.99
C THR A 159 -11.76 -9.37 5.19
N ALA A 160 -11.37 -8.17 5.65
CA ALA A 160 -10.22 -7.48 5.06
C ALA A 160 -8.94 -8.31 5.15
N GLN A 161 -8.72 -9.03 6.25
CA GLN A 161 -7.58 -9.93 6.38
C GLN A 161 -7.59 -11.04 5.33
N ASP A 162 -8.72 -11.73 5.13
CA ASP A 162 -8.82 -12.80 4.12
C ASP A 162 -8.53 -12.27 2.71
N VAL A 163 -9.00 -11.05 2.42
CA VAL A 163 -8.70 -10.38 1.15
C VAL A 163 -7.22 -10.02 1.05
N TYR A 164 -6.61 -9.49 2.11
CA TYR A 164 -5.17 -9.20 2.16
C TYR A 164 -4.33 -10.47 1.92
N GLU A 165 -4.70 -11.60 2.52
CA GLU A 165 -4.03 -12.89 2.35
C GLU A 165 -4.02 -13.36 0.87
N LYS A 166 -5.06 -13.03 0.10
CA LYS A 166 -5.11 -13.32 -1.34
C LYS A 166 -4.30 -12.34 -2.18
N ILE A 167 -4.42 -11.04 -1.91
CA ILE A 167 -3.80 -10.00 -2.76
C ILE A 167 -2.30 -9.85 -2.51
N LEU A 168 -1.80 -10.21 -1.31
CA LEU A 168 -0.39 -10.03 -0.96
C LEU A 168 0.56 -10.84 -1.85
N PRO A 169 0.42 -12.19 -1.98
CA PRO A 169 1.26 -12.97 -2.89
C PRO A 169 1.08 -12.56 -4.35
N LEU A 170 -0.15 -12.26 -4.76
CA LEU A 170 -0.47 -11.80 -6.11
C LEU A 170 0.26 -10.49 -6.42
N GLY A 171 0.16 -9.49 -5.56
CA GLY A 171 0.79 -8.19 -5.74
C GLY A 171 2.32 -8.26 -5.75
N ALA A 172 2.92 -9.09 -4.89
CA ALA A 172 4.37 -9.32 -4.91
C ALA A 172 4.83 -9.95 -6.24
N SER A 173 4.10 -10.94 -6.76
CA SER A 173 4.37 -11.53 -8.07
C SER A 173 4.20 -10.52 -9.21
N MET A 174 3.14 -9.71 -9.16
CA MET A 174 2.89 -8.66 -10.14
C MET A 174 3.97 -7.58 -10.15
N LEU A 175 4.56 -7.22 -9.00
CA LEU A 175 5.69 -6.30 -8.97
C LEU A 175 6.89 -6.85 -9.76
N ILE A 176 7.23 -8.13 -9.57
CA ILE A 176 8.32 -8.77 -10.32
C ILE A 176 8.03 -8.77 -11.82
N GLN A 177 6.80 -9.10 -12.21
CA GLN A 177 6.37 -9.08 -13.61
C GLN A 177 6.43 -7.67 -14.21
N ALA A 178 5.95 -6.66 -13.48
CA ALA A 178 5.98 -5.26 -13.89
C ALA A 178 7.42 -4.76 -14.08
N ILE A 179 8.31 -5.01 -13.11
CA ILE A 179 9.71 -4.59 -13.18
C ILE A 179 10.40 -5.19 -14.43
N LYS A 180 10.24 -6.50 -14.65
CA LYS A 180 10.81 -7.17 -15.83
C LYS A 180 10.18 -6.66 -17.12
N GLY A 181 8.85 -6.56 -17.17
CA GLY A 181 8.16 -6.14 -18.38
C GLY A 181 8.42 -4.69 -18.79
N LEU A 182 8.61 -3.79 -17.81
CA LEU A 182 9.07 -2.42 -18.06
C LEU A 182 10.53 -2.39 -18.55
N HIS A 183 11.41 -3.19 -17.94
CA HIS A 183 12.80 -3.29 -18.36
C HIS A 183 12.96 -3.82 -19.79
N ASP A 184 12.22 -4.88 -20.12
CA ASP A 184 12.28 -5.56 -21.42
C ASP A 184 11.45 -4.83 -22.50
N GLY A 185 10.70 -3.78 -22.12
CA GLY A 185 9.81 -3.04 -23.03
C GLY A 185 8.59 -3.84 -23.50
N THR A 186 8.25 -4.94 -22.83
CA THR A 186 7.13 -5.82 -23.18
C THR A 186 5.80 -5.37 -22.58
N ILE A 187 5.83 -4.55 -21.53
CA ILE A 187 4.64 -3.92 -20.94
C ILE A 187 4.64 -2.43 -21.26
N LYS A 188 3.52 -1.95 -21.79
CA LYS A 188 3.26 -0.52 -22.01
C LYS A 188 2.22 -0.04 -21.00
N PRO A 189 2.53 0.93 -20.14
CA PRO A 189 1.57 1.52 -19.23
C PRO A 189 0.36 2.11 -19.97
N MET A 190 -0.82 1.97 -19.39
CA MET A 190 -2.09 2.43 -19.94
C MET A 190 -2.71 3.53 -19.07
N PRO A 191 -3.12 4.68 -19.63
CA PRO A 191 -3.78 5.73 -18.88
C PRO A 191 -5.04 5.23 -18.16
N GLN A 192 -5.28 5.72 -16.94
CA GLN A 192 -6.53 5.48 -16.23
C GLN A 192 -7.68 6.28 -16.88
N ASP A 193 -8.90 5.73 -16.86
CA ASP A 193 -10.10 6.54 -17.11
C ASP A 193 -10.46 7.35 -15.85
N HIS A 194 -10.01 8.59 -15.81
CA HIS A 194 -10.21 9.46 -14.65
C HIS A 194 -11.69 9.75 -14.35
N THR A 195 -12.61 9.56 -15.30
CA THR A 195 -14.06 9.75 -15.06
C THR A 195 -14.66 8.69 -14.15
N GLN A 196 -13.99 7.53 -14.03
CA GLN A 196 -14.41 6.41 -13.19
C GLN A 196 -13.71 6.39 -11.82
N ALA A 197 -12.92 7.42 -11.52
CA ALA A 197 -12.14 7.47 -10.29
C ALA A 197 -13.03 7.63 -9.06
N THR A 198 -12.76 6.82 -8.04
CA THR A 198 -13.35 6.97 -6.70
C THR A 198 -12.24 7.07 -5.67
N TYR A 199 -12.53 7.72 -4.54
CA TYR A 199 -11.53 8.03 -3.52
C TYR A 199 -11.90 7.42 -2.18
N CYS A 200 -10.89 7.00 -1.43
CA CYS A 200 -11.04 6.35 -0.14
C CYS A 200 -10.09 6.95 0.90
N GLY A 201 -10.66 7.29 2.06
CA GLY A 201 -9.94 7.92 3.17
C GLY A 201 -9.35 6.91 4.16
N LYS A 202 -8.60 7.42 5.14
CA LYS A 202 -8.15 6.61 6.27
C LYS A 202 -9.35 6.20 7.14
N ILE A 203 -9.31 4.97 7.67
CA ILE A 203 -10.31 4.49 8.62
C ILE A 203 -9.94 4.96 10.01
N THR A 204 -10.91 5.56 10.72
CA THR A 204 -10.75 6.01 12.10
C THR A 204 -11.57 5.15 13.05
N GLY A 205 -11.38 5.34 14.36
CA GLY A 205 -12.24 4.72 15.37
C GLY A 205 -13.72 5.11 15.17
N ASP A 206 -13.99 6.36 14.77
CA ASP A 206 -15.36 6.81 14.51
C ASP A 206 -15.98 6.14 13.29
N THR A 207 -15.20 5.92 12.22
CA THR A 207 -15.64 5.16 11.04
C THR A 207 -16.07 3.75 11.40
N ALA A 208 -15.46 3.15 12.43
CA ALA A 208 -15.74 1.79 12.86
C ALA A 208 -16.91 1.67 13.85
N ARG A 209 -17.57 2.78 14.22
CA ARG A 209 -18.74 2.75 15.09
C ARG A 209 -19.98 2.29 14.31
N ILE A 210 -20.65 1.24 14.79
CA ILE A 210 -21.88 0.72 14.19
C ILE A 210 -23.02 1.74 14.33
N ALA A 211 -23.57 2.13 13.19
CA ALA A 211 -24.82 2.87 13.09
C ALA A 211 -25.98 1.87 12.88
N TRP A 212 -26.66 1.50 13.96
CA TRP A 212 -27.74 0.48 13.95
C TRP A 212 -28.99 0.88 13.15
N ASN A 213 -29.07 2.12 12.68
CA ASN A 213 -30.10 2.58 11.76
C ASN A 213 -29.80 2.22 10.28
N LYS A 214 -28.68 1.56 9.99
CA LYS A 214 -28.31 1.08 8.66
C LYS A 214 -28.87 -0.32 8.37
N PRO A 215 -29.04 -0.71 7.09
CA PRO A 215 -29.42 -2.07 6.72
C PRO A 215 -28.46 -3.13 7.27
N SER A 216 -28.98 -4.31 7.59
CA SER A 216 -28.18 -5.43 8.14
C SER A 216 -27.00 -5.81 7.26
N LEU A 217 -27.18 -5.84 5.92
CA LEU A 217 -26.11 -6.13 4.97
C LEU A 217 -24.98 -5.09 5.02
N HIS A 218 -25.31 -3.81 5.23
CA HIS A 218 -24.30 -2.77 5.39
C HIS A 218 -23.50 -2.96 6.69
N ILE A 219 -24.17 -3.31 7.78
CA ILE A 219 -23.51 -3.62 9.06
C ILE A 219 -22.60 -4.85 8.92
N HIS A 220 -23.07 -5.91 8.25
CA HIS A 220 -22.26 -7.10 7.92
C HIS A 220 -20.99 -6.72 7.14
N ASN A 221 -21.14 -5.94 6.08
CA ASN A 221 -20.02 -5.44 5.27
C ASN A 221 -19.04 -4.60 6.08
N MET A 222 -19.53 -3.74 6.97
CA MET A 222 -18.68 -2.94 7.84
C MET A 222 -17.89 -3.81 8.83
N VAL A 223 -18.52 -4.80 9.45
CA VAL A 223 -17.86 -5.71 10.41
C VAL A 223 -16.73 -6.46 9.74
N ARG A 224 -16.97 -7.07 8.57
CA ARG A 224 -15.92 -7.80 7.83
C ARG A 224 -14.84 -6.87 7.26
N ALA A 225 -15.19 -5.66 6.83
CA ALA A 225 -14.25 -4.67 6.32
C ALA A 225 -13.22 -4.19 7.37
N PHE A 226 -13.62 -4.11 8.64
CA PHE A 226 -12.75 -3.59 9.70
C PHE A 226 -12.14 -4.68 10.57
N ASN A 227 -12.20 -5.94 10.14
CA ASN A 227 -11.56 -7.07 10.80
C ASN A 227 -10.19 -7.35 10.14
N PRO A 228 -9.08 -7.40 10.92
CA PRO A 228 -8.98 -7.32 12.39
C PRO A 228 -8.73 -5.91 12.92
N LYS A 229 -8.67 -4.89 12.06
CA LYS A 229 -8.37 -3.52 12.46
C LYS A 229 -9.21 -2.49 11.70
N PRO A 230 -9.81 -1.51 12.39
CA PRO A 230 -9.78 -1.25 13.84
C PRO A 230 -10.74 -2.10 14.70
N VAL A 231 -11.47 -3.04 14.10
CA VAL A 231 -12.64 -3.76 14.64
C VAL A 231 -13.86 -2.86 14.77
N ALA A 232 -14.99 -3.29 14.22
CA ALA A 232 -16.25 -2.60 14.38
C ALA A 232 -16.66 -2.57 15.86
N TRP A 233 -17.36 -1.53 16.29
CA TRP A 233 -17.75 -1.41 17.70
C TRP A 233 -19.06 -0.66 17.91
N THR A 234 -19.69 -0.89 19.05
CA THR A 234 -20.89 -0.20 19.53
C THR A 234 -20.78 0.09 21.03
N THR A 235 -21.78 0.76 21.60
CA THR A 235 -21.92 0.93 23.04
C THR A 235 -23.11 0.13 23.58
N PHE A 236 -22.93 -0.54 24.72
CA PHE A 236 -24.01 -1.16 25.47
C PHE A 236 -23.85 -0.84 26.96
N ARG A 237 -24.89 -0.28 27.59
CA ARG A 237 -24.87 0.17 28.99
C ARG A 237 -23.66 1.06 29.34
N GLY A 238 -23.35 2.00 28.44
CA GLY A 238 -22.22 2.94 28.60
C GLY A 238 -20.82 2.33 28.37
N LYS A 239 -20.71 1.06 27.97
CA LYS A 239 -19.42 0.40 27.70
C LYS A 239 -19.24 0.13 26.21
N ILE A 240 -18.02 0.24 25.72
CA ILE A 240 -17.64 -0.12 24.35
C ILE A 240 -17.64 -1.65 24.23
N ILE A 241 -18.31 -2.16 23.20
CA ILE A 241 -18.28 -3.56 22.78
C ILE A 241 -17.74 -3.60 21.34
N LYS A 242 -16.70 -4.40 21.12
CA LYS A 242 -16.20 -4.73 19.78
C LYS A 242 -17.01 -5.90 19.21
N ILE A 243 -17.28 -5.83 17.92
CA ILE A 243 -18.03 -6.83 17.16
C ILE A 243 -17.08 -7.45 16.13
#